data_AF-A0A502H0P7-F1
#
_entry.id   AF-A0A502H0P7-F1
#
_cell.length_a   1.000
_cell.length_b   1.000
_cell.length_c   1.000
_cell.angle_alpha   90.00
_cell.angle_beta   90.00
_cell.angle_gamma   90.00
#
_symmetry.space_group_name_H-M   'P 1'
#
loop_
_entity.id
_entity.type
_entity.pdbx_description
1 polymer ?
#
loop_
_entity_poly.entity_id
_entity_poly.type
_entity_poly.pdbx_seq_one_letter_code
_entity_poly.pdbx_strand_id
1 'polypeptide(L)'
;MRNLTRAQAWDYCILAARVLLAGTFISYGYAKLHDGQFGLAPAQLAQPVQQLGLFRLSWYLFGQEPFKSFVGYSQIAAGLLLLWHRTALVGALVLLPIAANVLVVDLTYLKILPSLAWRLVFYLSLIFLICWHYRGRLHAAWRALTQGLAPRFPYPWWAYALLPAAAVGLDLVGALPHVAYLTALHPAATWCSTVAVVQALLH
;
A
#
# COMPACT_ATOMS: atom_id res chain seq x y z
N MET A 1 -26.19 -28.41 26.90
CA MET A 1 -25.32 -27.45 26.18
C MET A 1 -25.99 -26.09 26.24
N ARG A 2 -25.27 -25.04 26.62
CA ARG A 2 -25.85 -23.69 26.82
C ARG A 2 -26.03 -23.02 25.45
N ASN A 3 -27.26 -22.66 25.09
CA ASN A 3 -27.54 -22.02 23.80
C ASN A 3 -26.85 -20.65 23.73
N LEU A 4 -26.10 -20.41 22.63
CA LEU A 4 -25.47 -19.12 22.38
C LEU A 4 -26.52 -18.06 22.05
N THR A 5 -26.35 -16.86 22.57
CA THR A 5 -27.18 -15.72 22.15
C THR A 5 -26.78 -15.26 20.76
N ARG A 6 -27.68 -14.58 20.04
CA ARG A 6 -27.40 -14.03 18.71
C ARG A 6 -26.16 -13.11 18.69
N ALA A 7 -25.95 -12.33 19.77
CA ALA A 7 -24.79 -11.46 19.91
C ALA A 7 -23.48 -12.25 20.04
N GLN A 8 -23.47 -13.32 20.86
CA GLN A 8 -22.30 -14.19 21.01
C GLN A 8 -21.96 -14.91 19.70
N ALA A 9 -22.97 -15.39 18.98
CA ALA A 9 -22.77 -16.01 17.67
C ALA A 9 -22.17 -15.01 16.66
N TRP A 10 -22.66 -13.76 16.66
CA TRP A 10 -22.11 -12.71 15.81
C TRP A 10 -20.64 -12.40 16.11
N ASP A 11 -20.29 -12.19 17.37
CA ASP A 11 -18.91 -11.92 17.79
C ASP A 11 -17.98 -13.08 17.43
N TYR A 12 -18.46 -14.32 17.58
CA TYR A 12 -17.73 -15.51 17.17
C TYR A 12 -17.52 -15.56 15.64
N CYS A 13 -18.54 -15.19 14.83
CA CYS A 13 -18.38 -15.08 13.38
C CYS A 13 -17.31 -14.05 12.99
N ILE A 14 -17.25 -12.91 13.67
CA ILE A 14 -16.20 -11.90 13.44
C ILE A 14 -14.82 -12.44 13.82
N LEU A 15 -14.72 -13.19 14.93
CA LEU A 15 -13.47 -13.83 15.33
C LEU A 15 -13.02 -14.87 14.29
N ALA A 16 -13.94 -15.70 13.79
CA ALA A 16 -13.66 -16.68 12.75
C ALA A 16 -13.19 -16.01 11.45
N ALA A 17 -13.84 -14.92 11.03
CA ALA A 17 -13.43 -14.13 9.87
C ALA A 17 -12.01 -13.57 10.04
N ARG A 18 -11.68 -13.06 11.22
CA ARG A 18 -10.32 -12.56 11.53
C ARG A 18 -9.28 -13.66 11.42
N VAL A 19 -9.53 -14.83 11.98
CA VAL A 19 -8.60 -15.98 11.94
C VAL A 19 -8.43 -16.49 10.50
N LEU A 20 -9.51 -16.59 9.73
CA LEU A 20 -9.47 -16.99 8.32
C LEU A 20 -8.61 -16.03 7.48
N LEU A 21 -8.86 -14.72 7.62
CA LEU A 21 -8.10 -13.69 6.91
C LEU A 21 -6.63 -13.69 7.34
N ALA A 22 -6.36 -13.75 8.64
CA ALA A 22 -5.00 -13.80 9.16
C ALA A 22 -4.23 -15.00 8.59
N GLY A 23 -4.78 -16.22 8.71
CA GLY A 23 -4.12 -17.42 8.19
C GLY A 23 -3.87 -17.35 6.69
N THR A 24 -4.85 -16.87 5.93
CA THR A 24 -4.76 -16.77 4.47
C THR A 24 -3.70 -15.78 4.03
N PHE A 25 -3.70 -14.56 4.57
CA PHE A 25 -2.76 -13.52 4.16
C PHE A 25 -1.35 -13.72 4.72
N ILE A 26 -1.20 -14.34 5.89
CA ILE A 26 0.11 -14.79 6.36
C ILE A 26 0.67 -15.85 5.41
N SER A 27 -0.13 -16.85 5.03
CA SER A 27 0.29 -17.88 4.08
C SER A 27 0.64 -17.29 2.71
N TYR A 28 -0.18 -16.39 2.17
CA TYR A 28 0.10 -15.75 0.88
C TYR A 28 1.33 -14.85 0.94
N GLY A 29 1.51 -14.07 2.01
CA GLY A 29 2.69 -13.25 2.20
C GLY A 29 3.95 -14.10 2.30
N TYR A 30 3.90 -15.20 3.06
CA TYR A 30 5.02 -16.14 3.18
C TYR A 30 5.38 -16.78 1.83
N ALA A 31 4.37 -17.23 1.08
CA ALA A 31 4.56 -17.83 -0.22
C ALA A 31 5.19 -16.88 -1.25
N LYS A 32 4.88 -15.58 -1.19
CA LYS A 32 5.52 -14.56 -2.02
C LYS A 32 7.01 -14.38 -1.72
N LEU A 33 7.41 -14.58 -0.47
CA LEU A 33 8.80 -14.42 -0.05
C LEU A 33 9.64 -15.64 -0.41
N HIS A 34 9.09 -16.86 -0.29
CA HIS A 34 9.88 -18.10 -0.35
C HIS A 34 9.51 -19.06 -1.49
N ASP A 35 8.25 -19.14 -1.91
CA ASP A 35 7.76 -20.25 -2.74
C ASP A 35 7.92 -20.03 -4.25
N GLY A 36 8.79 -19.10 -4.67
CA GLY A 36 9.06 -18.84 -6.09
C GLY A 36 7.81 -18.42 -6.88
N GLN A 37 6.81 -17.87 -6.20
CA GLN A 37 5.51 -17.50 -6.79
C GLN A 37 5.62 -16.37 -7.84
N PHE A 38 6.80 -15.74 -7.96
CA PHE A 38 7.10 -14.70 -8.93
C PHE A 38 8.39 -15.01 -9.68
N GLY A 39 8.47 -14.55 -10.93
CA GLY A 39 9.61 -14.75 -11.81
C GLY A 39 9.25 -15.38 -13.15
N LEU A 40 10.28 -15.58 -13.98
CA LEU A 40 10.18 -16.19 -15.30
C LEU A 40 11.17 -17.34 -15.42
N ALA A 41 10.81 -18.37 -16.17
CA ALA A 41 11.76 -19.41 -16.54
C ALA A 41 12.85 -18.83 -17.47
N PRO A 42 14.08 -19.38 -17.50
CA PRO A 42 15.15 -18.89 -18.36
C PRO A 42 14.76 -18.79 -19.84
N ALA A 43 13.98 -19.75 -20.34
CA ALA A 43 13.47 -19.74 -21.71
C ALA A 43 12.50 -18.58 -22.00
N GLN A 44 11.80 -18.07 -20.98
CA GLN A 44 10.89 -16.93 -21.11
C GLN A 44 11.64 -15.60 -21.06
N LEU A 45 12.74 -15.53 -20.31
CA LEU A 45 13.60 -14.33 -20.27
C LEU A 45 14.28 -14.05 -21.62
N ALA A 46 14.50 -15.07 -22.43
CA ALA A 46 15.04 -14.95 -23.77
C ALA A 46 14.01 -14.50 -24.82
N GLN A 47 12.73 -14.40 -24.46
CA GLN A 47 11.66 -13.99 -25.39
C GLN A 47 11.55 -12.47 -25.48
N PRO A 48 11.29 -11.91 -26.67
CA PRO A 48 10.89 -10.51 -26.81
C PRO A 48 9.68 -10.19 -25.93
N VAL A 49 9.66 -8.99 -25.34
CA VAL A 49 8.59 -8.56 -24.42
C VAL A 49 7.21 -8.63 -25.06
N GLN A 50 7.10 -8.36 -26.37
CA GLN A 50 5.85 -8.44 -27.13
C GLN A 50 5.28 -9.87 -27.19
N GLN A 51 6.14 -10.89 -27.02
CA GLN A 51 5.75 -12.30 -27.00
C GLN A 51 5.45 -12.78 -25.56
N LEU A 52 5.87 -12.03 -24.54
CA LEU A 52 5.50 -12.29 -23.16
C LEU A 52 4.08 -11.79 -22.92
N GLY A 53 3.16 -12.73 -22.67
CA GLY A 53 1.81 -12.38 -22.23
C GLY A 53 1.82 -11.53 -20.96
N LEU A 54 0.86 -10.61 -20.86
CA LEU A 54 0.76 -9.61 -19.80
C LEU A 54 0.85 -10.19 -18.38
N PHE A 55 0.29 -11.38 -18.17
CA PHE A 55 0.41 -12.15 -16.94
C PHE A 55 1.87 -12.39 -16.53
N ARG A 56 2.68 -12.92 -17.45
CA ARG A 56 4.09 -13.29 -17.22
C ARG A 56 4.94 -12.06 -16.98
N LEU A 57 4.73 -11.01 -17.77
CA LEU A 57 5.41 -9.74 -17.57
C LEU A 57 5.13 -9.15 -16.18
N SER A 58 3.88 -9.18 -15.74
CA SER A 58 3.49 -8.67 -14.42
C SER A 58 4.10 -9.51 -13.29
N TRP A 59 4.10 -10.84 -13.41
CA TRP A 59 4.75 -11.73 -12.46
C TRP A 59 6.27 -11.54 -12.37
N TYR A 60 6.93 -11.20 -13.47
CA TYR A 60 8.34 -10.81 -13.44
C TYR A 60 8.56 -9.52 -12.64
N LEU A 61 7.74 -8.48 -12.90
CA LEU A 61 7.83 -7.20 -12.21
C LEU A 61 7.55 -7.33 -10.71
N PHE A 62 6.52 -8.09 -10.33
CA PHE A 62 6.20 -8.33 -8.92
C PHE A 62 7.25 -9.16 -8.19
N GLY A 63 8.09 -9.88 -8.92
CA GLY A 63 9.22 -10.63 -8.37
C GLY A 63 10.44 -9.78 -8.01
N GLN A 64 10.50 -8.52 -8.46
CA GLN A 64 11.63 -7.64 -8.22
C GLN A 64 11.62 -7.06 -6.80
N GLU A 65 12.81 -6.90 -6.23
CA GLU A 65 12.99 -6.19 -4.96
C GLU A 65 13.07 -4.68 -5.19
N PRO A 66 12.58 -3.85 -4.24
CA PRO A 66 12.05 -4.20 -2.92
C PRO A 66 10.55 -4.53 -2.90
N PHE A 67 9.88 -4.51 -4.05
CA PHE A 67 8.42 -4.63 -4.14
C PHE A 67 7.92 -5.98 -3.60
N LYS A 68 8.56 -7.08 -4.00
CA LYS A 68 8.22 -8.44 -3.55
C LYS A 68 8.24 -8.53 -2.02
N SER A 69 9.34 -8.14 -1.40
CA SER A 69 9.49 -8.15 0.06
C SER A 69 8.49 -7.23 0.75
N PHE A 70 8.29 -6.03 0.22
CA PHE A 70 7.34 -5.07 0.78
C PHE A 70 5.92 -5.62 0.85
N VAL A 71 5.40 -6.20 -0.24
CA VAL A 71 4.05 -6.77 -0.27
C VAL A 71 3.96 -8.01 0.63
N GLY A 72 4.96 -8.89 0.60
CA GLY A 72 5.00 -10.11 1.42
C GLY A 72 4.97 -9.81 2.91
N TYR A 73 5.88 -8.96 3.39
CA TYR A 73 5.93 -8.58 4.81
C TYR A 73 4.70 -7.78 5.23
N SER A 74 4.16 -6.93 4.37
CA SER A 74 2.92 -6.18 4.66
C SER A 74 1.71 -7.11 4.85
N GLN A 75 1.59 -8.17 4.04
CA GLN A 75 0.54 -9.18 4.20
C GLN A 75 0.67 -9.97 5.51
N ILE A 76 1.90 -10.38 5.85
CA ILE A 76 2.17 -11.10 7.11
C ILE A 76 1.88 -10.20 8.31
N ALA A 77 2.39 -8.96 8.32
CA ALA A 77 2.19 -8.02 9.40
C ALA A 77 0.70 -7.71 9.61
N ALA A 78 -0.04 -7.43 8.55
CA ALA A 78 -1.48 -7.17 8.62
C ALA A 78 -2.26 -8.39 9.15
N GLY A 79 -1.90 -9.60 8.72
CA GLY A 79 -2.50 -10.84 9.21
C GLY A 79 -2.21 -11.08 10.69
N LEU A 80 -0.98 -10.84 11.17
CA LEU A 80 -0.64 -10.95 12.59
C LEU A 80 -1.40 -9.93 13.45
N LEU A 81 -1.55 -8.68 12.96
CA LEU A 81 -2.33 -7.65 13.65
C LEU A 81 -3.81 -8.03 13.81
N LEU A 82 -4.38 -8.81 12.87
CA LEU A 82 -5.76 -9.30 12.94
C LEU A 82 -5.99 -10.32 14.07
N LEU A 83 -4.96 -11.08 14.46
CA LEU A 83 -5.05 -12.07 15.53
C LEU A 83 -5.15 -11.41 16.91
N TRP A 84 -4.46 -10.29 17.13
CA TRP A 84 -4.46 -9.63 18.42
C TRP A 84 -5.70 -8.74 18.63
N HIS A 85 -6.38 -8.92 19.76
CA HIS A 85 -7.63 -8.21 20.07
C HIS A 85 -7.49 -6.68 20.12
N ARG A 86 -6.29 -6.17 20.45
CA ARG A 86 -6.00 -4.72 20.52
C ARG A 86 -5.75 -4.09 19.16
N THR A 87 -5.20 -4.84 18.21
CA THR A 87 -4.76 -4.33 16.90
C THR A 87 -5.65 -4.75 15.74
N ALA A 88 -6.69 -5.56 15.98
CA ALA A 88 -7.52 -6.14 14.94
C ALA A 88 -8.08 -5.10 13.95
N LEU A 89 -8.55 -3.95 14.43
CA LEU A 89 -9.05 -2.88 13.55
C LEU A 89 -7.93 -2.29 12.69
N VAL A 90 -6.73 -2.09 13.25
CA VAL A 90 -5.57 -1.62 12.49
C VAL A 90 -5.17 -2.64 11.43
N GLY A 91 -5.12 -3.93 11.79
CA GLY A 91 -4.85 -5.02 10.85
C GLY A 91 -5.85 -5.03 9.69
N ALA A 92 -7.15 -4.88 9.96
CA ALA A 92 -8.18 -4.80 8.93
C ALA A 92 -7.99 -3.60 8.00
N LEU A 93 -7.68 -2.41 8.56
CA LEU A 93 -7.44 -1.19 7.78
C LEU A 93 -6.18 -1.27 6.91
N VAL A 94 -5.12 -1.92 7.39
CA VAL A 94 -3.89 -2.16 6.60
C VAL A 94 -4.15 -3.21 5.52
N LEU A 95 -4.93 -4.26 5.82
CA LEU A 95 -5.21 -5.33 4.88
C LEU A 95 -6.11 -4.89 3.72
N LEU A 96 -6.98 -3.92 3.95
CA LEU A 96 -7.93 -3.40 2.95
C LEU A 96 -7.25 -2.90 1.66
N PRO A 97 -6.31 -1.94 1.68
CA PRO A 97 -5.62 -1.50 0.47
C PRO A 97 -4.74 -2.60 -0.15
N ILE A 98 -4.18 -3.50 0.66
CA ILE A 98 -3.38 -4.63 0.15
C ILE A 98 -4.26 -5.60 -0.65
N ALA A 99 -5.38 -6.04 -0.08
CA ALA A 99 -6.31 -6.94 -0.75
C ALA A 99 -6.96 -6.29 -1.98
N ALA A 100 -7.28 -5.00 -1.92
CA ALA A 100 -7.81 -4.25 -3.05
C ALA A 100 -6.77 -4.14 -4.19
N ASN A 101 -5.51 -3.86 -3.87
CA ASN A 101 -4.44 -3.81 -4.87
C ASN A 101 -4.25 -5.17 -5.56
N VAL A 102 -4.21 -6.26 -4.79
CA VAL A 102 -4.12 -7.62 -5.34
C VAL A 102 -5.33 -7.92 -6.24
N LEU A 103 -6.55 -7.55 -5.85
CA LEU A 103 -7.72 -7.74 -6.71
C LEU A 103 -7.63 -6.98 -8.03
N VAL A 104 -7.20 -5.71 -8.00
CA VAL A 104 -7.04 -4.89 -9.22
C VAL A 104 -5.97 -5.50 -10.14
N VAL A 105 -4.85 -5.93 -9.57
CA VAL A 105 -3.78 -6.66 -10.27
C VAL A 105 -4.34 -7.93 -10.91
N ASP A 106 -5.12 -8.72 -10.17
CA ASP A 106 -5.68 -9.97 -10.67
C ASP A 106 -6.67 -9.73 -11.82
N LEU A 107 -7.57 -8.75 -11.69
CA LEU A 107 -8.53 -8.42 -12.75
C LEU A 107 -7.85 -7.88 -14.02
N THR A 108 -6.74 -7.16 -13.85
CA THR A 108 -6.01 -6.55 -14.98
C THR A 108 -5.16 -7.58 -15.71
N TYR A 109 -4.41 -8.38 -14.96
CA TYR A 109 -3.31 -9.19 -15.49
C TYR A 109 -3.58 -10.70 -15.47
N LEU A 110 -4.43 -11.17 -14.55
CA LEU A 110 -4.81 -12.57 -14.35
C LEU A 110 -6.26 -12.81 -14.79
N LYS A 111 -6.56 -12.56 -16.08
CA LYS A 111 -7.90 -12.84 -16.66
C LYS A 111 -8.30 -14.33 -16.69
N ILE A 112 -7.48 -15.21 -16.12
CA ILE A 112 -7.50 -16.66 -16.34
C ILE A 112 -8.26 -17.41 -15.23
N LEU A 113 -8.36 -16.86 -14.02
CA LEU A 113 -8.91 -17.57 -12.86
C LEU A 113 -10.01 -16.78 -12.13
N PRO A 114 -11.27 -16.81 -12.63
CA PRO A 114 -12.38 -16.08 -12.00
C PRO A 114 -12.61 -16.51 -10.54
N SER A 115 -12.32 -17.76 -10.18
CA SER A 115 -12.44 -18.26 -8.80
C SER A 115 -11.51 -17.56 -7.81
N LEU A 116 -10.33 -17.10 -8.24
CA LEU A 116 -9.40 -16.35 -7.39
C LEU A 116 -9.92 -14.93 -7.11
N ALA A 117 -10.42 -14.26 -8.15
CA ALA A 117 -11.02 -12.93 -8.03
C ALA A 117 -12.24 -12.96 -7.09
N TRP A 118 -13.13 -13.96 -7.23
CA TRP A 118 -14.28 -14.14 -6.33
C TRP A 118 -13.86 -14.34 -4.87
N ARG A 119 -12.78 -15.10 -4.64
CA ARG A 119 -12.24 -15.33 -3.29
C ARG A 119 -11.68 -14.05 -2.66
N LEU A 120 -10.99 -13.21 -3.45
CA LEU A 120 -10.51 -11.90 -3.00
C LEU A 120 -11.65 -10.92 -2.70
N VAL A 121 -12.70 -10.91 -3.52
CA VAL A 121 -13.92 -10.12 -3.25
C VAL A 121 -14.58 -10.55 -1.94
N PHE A 122 -14.66 -11.86 -1.69
CA PHE A 122 -15.16 -12.38 -0.42
C PHE A 122 -14.27 -11.96 0.77
N TYR A 123 -12.95 -11.99 0.63
CA TYR A 123 -12.06 -11.50 1.68
C TYR A 123 -12.21 -9.99 1.93
N LEU A 124 -12.38 -9.18 0.89
CA LEU A 124 -12.68 -7.76 1.03
C LEU A 124 -14.01 -7.51 1.75
N SER A 125 -15.04 -8.30 1.48
CA SER A 125 -16.31 -8.18 2.19
C SER A 125 -16.18 -8.56 3.67
N LEU A 126 -15.36 -9.56 4.02
CA LEU A 126 -15.04 -9.89 5.42
C LEU A 126 -14.24 -8.78 6.10
N ILE A 127 -13.29 -8.15 5.42
CA ILE A 127 -12.54 -7.00 5.95
C ILE A 127 -13.51 -5.83 6.22
N PHE A 128 -14.40 -5.53 5.27
CA PHE A 128 -15.43 -4.51 5.45
C PHE A 128 -16.37 -4.85 6.62
N LEU A 129 -16.74 -6.12 6.78
CA LEU A 129 -17.57 -6.59 7.90
C LEU A 129 -16.89 -6.36 9.25
N ILE A 130 -15.58 -6.61 9.37
CA ILE A 130 -14.80 -6.32 10.57
C ILE A 130 -14.78 -4.81 10.85
N CYS A 131 -14.53 -3.99 9.84
CA CYS A 131 -14.56 -2.52 9.96
C CYS A 131 -15.95 -2.02 10.40
N TRP A 132 -17.02 -2.60 9.84
CA TRP A 132 -18.39 -2.29 10.21
C TRP A 132 -18.71 -2.67 11.65
N HIS A 133 -18.29 -3.86 12.10
CA HIS A 133 -18.46 -4.30 13.48
C HIS A 133 -17.79 -3.34 14.47
N TYR A 134 -16.59 -2.82 14.15
CA TYR A 134 -15.87 -1.84 14.98
C TYR A 134 -16.13 -0.37 14.60
N ARG A 135 -17.21 -0.06 13.86
CA ARG A 135 -17.50 1.28 13.32
C ARG A 135 -17.50 2.41 14.36
N GLY A 136 -17.90 2.12 15.60
CA GLY A 136 -17.88 3.11 16.69
C GLY A 136 -16.48 3.63 17.00
N ARG A 137 -15.48 2.72 17.03
CA ARG A 137 -14.07 3.08 17.21
C ARG A 137 -13.52 3.78 15.97
N LEU A 138 -13.91 3.33 14.78
CA LEU A 138 -13.50 3.95 13.52
C LEU A 138 -13.99 5.41 13.44
N HIS A 139 -15.25 5.67 13.81
CA HIS A 139 -15.77 7.04 13.87
C HIS A 139 -15.08 7.90 14.92
N ALA A 140 -14.75 7.34 16.09
CA ALA A 140 -14.00 8.07 17.12
C ALA A 140 -12.59 8.45 16.62
N ALA A 141 -11.89 7.50 15.99
CA ALA A 141 -10.59 7.76 15.37
C ALA A 141 -10.70 8.81 14.25
N TRP A 142 -11.71 8.70 13.39
CA TRP A 142 -11.96 9.67 12.33
C TRP A 142 -12.14 11.08 12.89
N ARG A 143 -12.97 11.24 13.93
CA ARG A 143 -13.14 12.55 14.59
C ARG A 143 -11.83 13.05 15.18
N ALA A 144 -11.08 12.21 15.88
CA ALA A 144 -9.79 12.59 16.46
C ALA A 144 -8.76 13.01 15.41
N LEU A 145 -8.81 12.42 14.21
CA LEU A 145 -7.89 12.74 13.11
C LEU A 145 -8.33 13.96 12.28
N THR A 146 -9.62 14.29 12.27
CA THR A 146 -10.17 15.36 11.40
C THR A 146 -10.53 16.64 12.14
N GLN A 147 -10.84 16.55 13.44
CA GLN A 147 -11.15 17.72 14.25
C GLN A 147 -9.86 18.39 14.72
N GLY A 148 -9.79 19.72 14.61
CA GLY A 148 -8.63 20.50 15.08
C GLY A 148 -7.47 20.64 14.09
N LEU A 149 -7.65 20.29 12.81
CA LEU A 149 -6.66 20.49 11.75
C LEU A 149 -6.50 21.95 11.29
N ALA A 150 -7.26 22.89 11.88
CA ALA A 150 -7.12 24.30 11.55
C ALA A 150 -5.74 24.81 11.97
N PRO A 151 -5.11 25.70 11.18
CA PRO A 151 -3.85 26.33 11.58
C PRO A 151 -4.00 26.95 12.97
N ARG A 152 -2.97 26.77 13.82
CA ARG A 152 -2.95 27.32 15.18
C ARG A 152 -3.17 28.84 15.21
N PHE A 153 -2.81 29.53 14.13
CA PHE A 153 -2.95 30.97 13.97
C PHE A 153 -3.77 31.29 12.71
N PRO A 154 -4.72 32.24 12.77
CA PRO A 154 -5.41 32.71 11.59
C PRO A 154 -4.45 33.54 10.72
N TYR A 155 -4.48 33.32 9.41
CA TYR A 155 -3.72 34.09 8.44
C TYR A 155 -4.63 34.92 7.54
N PRO A 156 -4.19 36.10 7.08
CA PRO A 156 -4.91 36.88 6.06
C PRO A 156 -4.87 36.18 4.69
N TRP A 157 -5.82 36.50 3.80
CA TRP A 157 -5.99 35.83 2.51
C TRP A 157 -4.72 35.85 1.62
N TRP A 158 -3.92 36.92 1.68
CA TRP A 158 -2.69 37.04 0.89
C TRP A 158 -1.61 36.02 1.30
N ALA A 159 -1.60 35.59 2.57
CA ALA A 159 -0.66 34.57 3.01
C ALA A 159 -0.98 33.21 2.36
N TYR A 160 -2.27 32.93 2.12
CA TYR A 160 -2.70 31.75 1.35
C TYR A 160 -2.32 31.88 -0.13
N ALA A 161 -2.38 33.08 -0.70
CA ALA A 161 -1.93 33.33 -2.07
C ALA A 161 -0.41 33.09 -2.27
N LEU A 162 0.39 33.18 -1.19
CA LEU A 162 1.82 32.88 -1.20
C LEU A 162 2.15 31.38 -1.01
N LEU A 163 1.17 30.53 -0.68
CA LEU A 163 1.40 29.09 -0.46
C LEU A 163 2.05 28.37 -1.66
N PRO A 164 1.70 28.64 -2.93
CA PRO A 164 2.38 28.01 -4.06
C PRO A 164 3.89 28.33 -4.09
N ALA A 165 4.25 29.59 -3.84
CA ALA A 165 5.65 30.01 -3.76
C ALA A 165 6.37 29.36 -2.57
N ALA A 166 5.71 29.31 -1.41
CA ALA A 166 6.24 28.62 -0.23
C ALA A 166 6.42 27.12 -0.46
N ALA A 167 5.50 26.47 -1.20
CA ALA A 167 5.58 25.06 -1.55
C ALA A 167 6.79 24.77 -2.46
N VAL A 168 7.01 25.60 -3.49
CA VAL A 168 8.23 25.53 -4.32
C VAL A 168 9.48 25.74 -3.47
N GLY A 169 9.46 26.73 -2.56
CA GLY A 169 10.56 26.95 -1.63
C GLY A 169 10.87 25.74 -0.75
N LEU A 170 9.85 25.08 -0.21
CA LEU A 170 9.99 23.86 0.60
C LEU A 170 10.55 22.69 -0.22
N ASP A 171 10.10 22.54 -1.47
CA ASP A 171 10.60 21.51 -2.38
C ASP A 171 12.09 21.72 -2.69
N LEU A 172 12.49 22.97 -2.98
CA LEU A 172 13.89 23.35 -3.18
C LEU A 172 14.74 23.07 -1.94
N VAL A 173 14.25 23.41 -0.74
CA VAL A 173 14.94 23.12 0.52
C VAL A 173 15.10 21.61 0.71
N GLY A 174 14.08 20.81 0.38
CA GLY A 174 14.13 19.35 0.39
C GLY A 174 15.14 18.76 -0.58
N ALA A 175 15.42 19.44 -1.70
CA ALA A 175 16.42 19.02 -2.69
C ALA A 175 17.87 19.31 -2.26
N LEU A 176 18.11 20.24 -1.32
CA LEU A 176 19.45 20.67 -0.93
C LEU A 176 20.39 19.54 -0.46
N PRO A 177 19.97 18.57 0.38
CA PRO A 177 20.85 17.48 0.80
C PRO A 177 21.34 16.62 -0.38
N HIS A 178 20.46 16.37 -1.36
CA HIS A 178 20.81 15.61 -2.56
C HIS A 178 21.79 16.39 -3.46
N VAL A 179 21.53 17.69 -3.68
CA VAL A 179 22.44 18.55 -4.45
C VAL A 179 23.80 18.67 -3.77
N ALA A 180 23.83 18.81 -2.44
CA ALA A 180 25.07 18.86 -1.66
C ALA A 180 25.87 17.55 -1.77
N TYR A 181 25.20 16.40 -1.66
CA TYR A 181 25.80 15.08 -1.84
C TYR A 181 26.41 14.92 -3.25
N LEU A 182 25.65 15.28 -4.29
CA LEU A 182 26.14 15.22 -5.68
C LEU A 182 27.29 16.18 -5.94
N THR A 183 27.26 17.38 -5.36
CA THR A 183 28.35 18.36 -5.49
C THR A 183 29.62 17.85 -4.82
N ALA A 184 29.50 17.14 -3.68
CA ALA A 184 30.63 16.56 -2.98
C ALA A 184 31.31 15.41 -3.74
N LEU A 185 30.54 14.61 -4.50
CA LEU A 185 31.07 13.47 -5.26
C LEU A 185 31.43 13.81 -6.72
N HIS A 186 30.64 14.67 -7.36
CA HIS A 186 30.71 14.98 -8.78
C HIS A 186 30.51 16.49 -9.05
N PRO A 187 31.45 17.35 -8.64
CA PRO A 187 31.28 18.80 -8.68
C PRO A 187 31.08 19.35 -10.11
N ALA A 188 31.86 18.87 -11.09
CA ALA A 188 31.75 19.33 -12.48
C ALA A 188 30.43 18.94 -13.15
N ALA A 189 29.95 17.71 -12.93
CA ALA A 189 28.68 17.26 -13.50
C ALA A 189 27.48 17.99 -12.89
N THR A 190 27.51 18.24 -11.57
CA THR A 190 26.47 18.97 -10.85
C THR A 190 26.40 20.44 -11.29
N TRP A 191 27.56 21.05 -11.56
CA TRP A 191 27.61 22.42 -12.09
C TRP A 191 26.97 22.52 -13.48
N CYS A 192 27.35 21.64 -14.41
CA CYS A 192 26.78 21.63 -15.77
C CYS A 192 25.27 21.38 -15.79
N SER A 193 24.76 20.46 -14.96
CA SER A 193 23.31 20.18 -14.89
C SER A 193 22.53 21.35 -14.31
N THR A 194 23.08 22.02 -13.29
CA THR A 194 22.44 23.19 -12.67
C THR A 194 22.37 24.38 -13.65
N VAL A 195 23.46 24.64 -14.39
CA VAL A 195 23.50 25.67 -15.43
C VAL A 195 22.48 25.38 -16.54
N ALA A 196 22.37 24.11 -16.98
CA ALA A 196 21.41 23.72 -17.99
C ALA A 196 19.95 23.93 -17.55
N VAL A 197 19.62 23.62 -16.29
CA VAL A 197 18.28 23.86 -15.73
C VAL A 197 17.98 25.36 -15.65
N VAL A 198 18.94 26.18 -15.20
CA VAL A 198 18.76 27.64 -15.12
C VAL A 198 18.56 28.24 -16.52
N GLN A 199 19.32 27.78 -17.52
CA GLN A 199 19.15 28.22 -18.91
C GLN A 199 17.79 27.81 -19.48
N ALA A 200 17.32 26.59 -19.18
CA ALA A 200 16.00 26.12 -19.62
C ALA A 200 14.82 26.84 -18.93
N LEU A 201 15.03 27.45 -17.77
CA LEU A 201 14.01 28.25 -17.08
C LEU A 201 13.98 29.73 -17.54
N LEU A 202 15.04 30.20 -18.20
CA LEU A 202 15.18 31.57 -18.69
C LEU A 202 14.79 31.72 -20.17
N HIS A 203 14.48 30.62 -20.86
CA HIS A 203 14.03 30.56 -22.26
C HIS A 203 12.64 29.94 -22.35
#